data_AF-A0A0L8HCK0-F1
#
_entry.id   AF-A0A0L8HCK0-F1
#
_cell.length_a   1.000
_cell.length_b   1.000
_cell.length_c   1.000
_cell.angle_alpha   90.00
_cell.angle_beta   90.00
_cell.angle_gamma   90.00
#
_symmetry.space_group_name_H-M   'P 1'
#
loop_
_entity.id
_entity.type
_entity.pdbx_description
1 polymer ?
#
loop_
_entity_poly.entity_id
_entity_poly.type
_entity_poly.pdbx_seq_one_letter_code
_entity_poly.pdbx_strand_id
1 'polypeptide(L)'
;MTRNVNRTKKIVDGNVGKELKAMNLQIIAVVNFVLTVGGAFAFGYKAAEASMEEPDIAIQMSVGILLGTVVFFADLYFLVKRTM
;
A
#
# COMPACT_ATOMS: atom_id res chain seq x y z
N MET A 1 2.33 48.68 -28.60
CA MET A 1 1.39 47.91 -27.74
C MET A 1 2.13 46.77 -27.07
N THR A 2 2.66 46.99 -25.87
CA THR A 2 3.31 45.94 -25.07
C THR A 2 2.25 45.17 -24.29
N ARG A 3 1.75 44.08 -24.87
CA ARG A 3 0.86 43.16 -24.17
C ARG A 3 1.68 42.37 -23.15
N ASN A 4 1.94 43.01 -22.00
CA ASN A 4 2.54 42.38 -20.83
C ASN A 4 1.47 41.44 -20.23
N VAL A 5 1.46 40.20 -20.72
CA VAL A 5 0.60 39.13 -20.23
C VAL A 5 1.05 38.76 -18.81
N ASN A 6 0.37 39.42 -17.88
CA ASN A 6 0.19 39.10 -16.46
C ASN A 6 0.50 37.62 -16.15
N ARG A 7 1.75 37.37 -15.75
CA ARG A 7 2.30 36.05 -15.40
C ARG A 7 2.03 35.70 -13.94
N THR A 8 0.97 36.27 -13.35
CA THR A 8 0.72 36.22 -11.89
C THR A 8 -0.47 35.34 -11.52
N LYS A 9 -1.24 34.81 -12.47
CA LYS A 9 -2.43 33.96 -12.18
C LYS A 9 -2.16 32.45 -12.12
N LYS A 10 -0.90 32.00 -12.10
CA LYS A 10 -0.55 30.56 -12.17
C LYS A 10 0.42 30.12 -11.08
N ILE A 11 0.22 30.59 -9.84
CA ILE A 11 1.05 30.16 -8.70
C ILE A 11 0.21 29.64 -7.51
N VAL A 12 -1.08 30.01 -7.39
CA VAL A 12 -1.87 29.66 -6.19
C VAL A 12 -2.73 28.39 -6.37
N ASP A 13 -3.31 28.12 -7.54
CA ASP A 13 -4.15 26.91 -7.75
C ASP A 13 -3.37 25.63 -8.10
N GLY A 14 -2.07 25.76 -8.36
CA GLY A 14 -1.23 24.64 -8.80
C GLY A 14 -0.71 23.74 -7.68
N ASN A 15 -0.79 24.17 -6.42
CA ASN A 15 -0.25 23.41 -5.28
C ASN A 15 -1.30 22.46 -4.70
N VAL A 16 -2.50 22.96 -4.41
CA VAL A 16 -3.58 22.14 -3.81
C VAL A 16 -4.00 20.98 -4.73
N GLY A 17 -4.13 21.22 -6.04
CA GLY A 17 -4.47 20.15 -6.99
C GLY A 17 -3.39 19.05 -7.10
N LYS A 18 -2.11 19.40 -6.89
CA LYS A 18 -1.00 18.44 -6.87
C LYS A 18 -0.94 17.69 -5.54
N GLU A 19 -1.18 18.37 -4.42
CA GLU A 19 -1.29 17.78 -3.09
C GLU A 19 -2.45 16.79 -3.01
N LEU A 20 -3.63 17.15 -3.53
CA LEU A 20 -4.79 16.26 -3.61
C LEU A 20 -4.51 15.01 -4.46
N LYS A 21 -3.77 15.16 -5.57
CA LYS A 21 -3.36 14.02 -6.41
C LYS A 21 -2.34 13.13 -5.69
N ALA A 22 -1.40 13.70 -4.96
CA ALA A 22 -0.42 12.97 -4.17
C ALA A 22 -1.08 12.21 -3.01
N MET A 23 -2.06 12.81 -2.33
CA MET A 23 -2.87 12.15 -1.31
C MET A 23 -3.62 10.93 -1.86
N ASN A 24 -4.28 11.06 -3.01
CA ASN A 24 -4.98 9.92 -3.62
C ASN A 24 -4.03 8.75 -3.93
N LEU A 25 -2.81 9.05 -4.41
CA LEU A 25 -1.78 8.05 -4.66
C LEU A 25 -1.29 7.37 -3.37
N GLN A 26 -1.14 8.12 -2.28
CA GLN A 26 -0.77 7.57 -0.97
C GLN A 26 -1.88 6.69 -0.40
N ILE A 27 -3.14 7.12 -0.49
CA ILE A 27 -4.29 6.32 -0.05
C ILE A 27 -4.34 5.00 -0.83
N ILE A 28 -4.18 5.04 -2.15
CA ILE A 28 -4.13 3.83 -2.99
C ILE A 28 -2.97 2.92 -2.57
N ALA A 29 -1.81 3.49 -2.23
CA ALA A 29 -0.66 2.71 -1.77
C ALA A 29 -0.93 2.00 -0.44
N VAL A 30 -1.55 2.69 0.52
CA VAL A 30 -1.94 2.11 1.82
C VAL A 30 -2.99 1.02 1.65
N VAL A 31 -3.99 1.24 0.79
CA VAL A 31 -5.02 0.23 0.52
C VAL A 31 -4.41 -1.02 -0.11
N ASN A 32 -3.50 -0.85 -1.08
CA ASN A 32 -2.79 -1.98 -1.68
C ASN A 32 -1.97 -2.74 -0.64
N PHE A 33 -1.24 -2.03 0.23
CA PHE A 33 -0.48 -2.62 1.32
C PHE A 33 -1.36 -3.46 2.27
N VAL A 34 -2.52 -2.95 2.66
CA VAL A 34 -3.44 -3.70 3.54
C VAL A 34 -4.00 -4.92 2.82
N LEU A 35 -4.33 -4.79 1.52
CA LEU A 35 -4.85 -5.90 0.72
C LEU A 35 -3.81 -7.01 0.51
N THR A 36 -2.55 -6.65 0.24
CA THR A 36 -1.47 -7.64 0.03
C THR A 36 -1.09 -8.33 1.33
N VAL A 37 -0.93 -7.60 2.43
CA VAL A 37 -0.60 -8.20 3.74
C VAL A 37 -1.77 -9.06 4.24
N GLY A 38 -3.00 -8.56 4.16
CA GLY A 38 -4.20 -9.31 4.54
C GLY A 38 -4.40 -10.54 3.64
N GLY A 39 -4.18 -10.40 2.34
CA GLY A 39 -4.24 -11.50 1.38
C GLY A 39 -3.17 -12.56 1.64
N ALA A 40 -1.93 -12.17 1.93
CA ALA A 40 -0.84 -13.08 2.25
C ALA A 40 -1.10 -13.86 3.55
N PHE A 41 -1.65 -13.19 4.56
CA PHE A 41 -2.05 -13.84 5.81
C PHE A 41 -3.18 -14.85 5.59
N ALA A 42 -4.27 -14.44 4.92
CA ALA A 42 -5.41 -15.31 4.63
C ALA A 42 -5.00 -16.49 3.73
N PHE A 43 -4.14 -16.25 2.75
CA PHE A 43 -3.55 -17.28 1.91
C PHE A 43 -2.69 -18.24 2.72
N GLY A 44 -1.81 -17.74 3.60
CA GLY A 44 -0.98 -18.59 4.46
C GLY A 44 -1.81 -19.48 5.39
N TYR A 45 -2.89 -18.94 5.96
CA TYR A 45 -3.83 -19.70 6.78
C TYR A 45 -4.51 -20.82 5.97
N LYS A 46 -5.09 -20.47 4.81
CA LYS A 46 -5.79 -21.43 3.95
C LYS A 46 -4.86 -22.45 3.30
N ALA A 47 -3.63 -22.06 2.97
CA ALA A 47 -2.62 -22.96 2.43
C ALA A 47 -2.18 -24.00 3.46
N ALA A 48 -2.01 -23.59 4.72
CA ALA A 48 -1.72 -24.52 5.81
C ALA A 48 -2.89 -25.47 6.07
N GLU A 49 -4.14 -24.97 6.06
CA GLU A 49 -5.35 -25.79 6.18
C GLU A 49 -5.47 -26.83 5.05
N ALA A 50 -5.17 -26.43 3.81
CA ALA A 50 -5.26 -27.32 2.65
C ALA A 50 -4.14 -28.39 2.60
N SER A 51 -3.03 -28.19 3.32
CA SER A 51 -1.87 -29.08 3.28
C SER A 51 -1.90 -30.18 4.34
N MET A 52 -2.81 -30.12 5.31
CA MET A 52 -2.86 -31.03 6.46
C MET A 52 -4.21 -31.76 6.50
N GLU A 53 -4.19 -33.08 6.77
CA GLU A 53 -5.41 -33.88 6.98
C GLU A 53 -6.09 -33.55 8.32
N GLU A 54 -5.32 -33.22 9.35
CA GLU A 54 -5.81 -32.73 10.64
C GLU A 54 -5.39 -31.26 10.83
N PRO A 55 -6.31 -30.31 10.62
CA PRO A 55 -5.98 -28.89 10.71
C PRO A 55 -5.77 -28.44 12.15
N ASP A 56 -4.52 -28.14 12.51
CA ASP A 56 -4.17 -27.45 13.76
C ASP A 56 -4.15 -25.92 13.53
N ILE A 57 -5.00 -25.22 14.27
CA ILE A 57 -5.11 -23.75 14.24
C ILE A 57 -3.77 -23.10 14.58
N ALA A 58 -2.97 -23.69 15.47
CA ALA A 58 -1.67 -23.14 15.85
C ALA A 58 -0.70 -23.09 14.67
N ILE A 59 -0.67 -24.14 13.84
CA ILE A 59 0.18 -24.21 12.66
C ILE A 59 -0.33 -23.26 11.57
N GLN A 60 -1.64 -23.19 11.35
CA GLN A 60 -2.25 -22.29 10.38
C GLN A 60 -1.97 -20.82 10.67
N MET A 61 -2.12 -20.41 11.95
CA MET A 61 -1.76 -19.06 12.37
C MET A 61 -0.26 -18.80 12.21
N SER A 62 0.60 -19.76 12.58
CA SER A 62 2.05 -19.59 12.48
C SER A 62 2.52 -19.37 11.04
N VAL A 63 1.99 -20.14 10.09
CA VAL A 63 2.31 -20.01 8.66
C VAL A 63 1.75 -18.70 8.10
N GLY A 64 0.51 -18.33 8.46
CA GLY A 64 -0.11 -17.06 8.09
C GLY A 64 0.69 -15.86 8.56
N ILE A 65 1.15 -15.86 9.82
CA ILE A 65 1.97 -14.79 10.39
C ILE A 65 3.34 -14.75 9.71
N LEU A 66 3.99 -15.89 9.46
CA LEU A 66 5.29 -15.92 8.77
C LEU A 66 5.20 -15.33 7.35
N LEU A 67 4.25 -15.79 6.54
CA LEU A 67 4.04 -15.26 5.19
C LEU A 67 3.61 -13.79 5.20
N GLY A 68 2.66 -13.43 6.07
CA GLY A 68 2.21 -12.06 6.24
C GLY A 68 3.36 -11.13 6.66
N THR A 69 4.27 -11.57 7.52
CA THR A 69 5.43 -10.79 7.96
C THR A 69 6.41 -10.50 6.81
N VAL A 70 6.71 -11.51 5.98
CA VAL A 70 7.60 -11.32 4.81
C VAL A 70 7.00 -10.32 3.83
N VAL A 71 5.71 -10.46 3.50
CA VAL A 71 5.01 -9.54 2.59
C VAL A 71 4.90 -8.16 3.20
N PHE A 72 4.64 -8.05 4.51
CA PHE A 72 4.63 -6.79 5.24
C PHE A 72 5.96 -6.05 5.09
N PHE A 73 7.10 -6.70 5.32
CA PHE A 73 8.40 -6.06 5.15
C PHE A 73 8.69 -5.67 3.70
N ALA A 74 8.29 -6.51 2.73
CA ALA A 74 8.44 -6.20 1.31
C ALA A 74 7.65 -4.94 0.92
N ASP A 75 6.37 -4.85 1.28
CA ASP A 75 5.55 -3.70 0.93
C ASP A 75 5.82 -2.47 1.79
N LEU A 76 6.23 -2.63 3.05
CA LEU A 76 6.70 -1.52 3.89
C LEU A 76 7.94 -0.86 3.26
N TYR A 77 8.88 -1.64 2.75
CA TYR A 77 10.05 -1.12 2.04
C TYR A 77 9.62 -0.29 0.81
N PHE A 78 8.70 -0.82 -0.01
CA PHE A 78 8.21 -0.10 -1.18
C PHE A 78 7.41 1.15 -0.81
N LEU A 79 6.61 1.12 0.25
CA LEU A 79 5.82 2.25 0.72
C LEU A 79 6.73 3.38 1.21
N VAL A 80 7.70 3.07 2.08
CA VAL A 80 8.66 4.05 2.59
C VAL A 80 9.50 4.65 1.44
N LYS A 81 9.99 3.82 0.53
CA LYS A 81 10.77 4.27 -0.64
C LYS A 81 9.96 5.10 -1.64
N ARG A 82 8.63 4.93 -1.70
CA ARG A 82 7.77 5.73 -2.59
C ARG A 82 7.40 7.07 -1.95
N THR A 83 7.56 7.21 -0.63
CA THR A 83 7.28 8.44 0.13
C THR A 83 8.53 9.30 0.34
N MET A 84 9.74 8.74 0.33
CA MET A 84 11.03 9.47 0.31
C MET A 84 11.50 9.75 -1.12
#